data_AF-A0A662G5X4-F1
#
_entry.id   AF-A0A662G5X4-F1
#
_cell.length_a   1.000
_cell.length_b   1.000
_cell.length_c   1.000
_cell.angle_alpha   90.00
_cell.angle_beta   90.00
_cell.angle_gamma   90.00
#
_symmetry.space_group_name_H-M   'P 1'
#
loop_
_entity.id
_entity.type
_entity.pdbx_description
1 polymer ?
#
loop_
_entity_poly.entity_id
_entity_poly.type
_entity_poly.pdbx_seq_one_letter_code
_entity_poly.pdbx_strand_id
1 'polypeptide(L)'
;MVEESLPVSEKLKVLDSVTIYKTEKWWSAVALIDSFGRKQISLYVWIKRGDRWKRNQKFTIHNRDEWRKVKEGIEKFISNLEY
;
A
#
# COMPACT_ATOMS: atom_id res chain seq x y z
N MET A 1 -5.11 -11.39 -19.61
CA MET A 1 -4.45 -10.11 -19.31
C MET A 1 -3.41 -10.40 -18.24
N VAL A 2 -2.15 -10.02 -18.44
CA VAL A 2 -1.12 -10.20 -17.41
C VAL A 2 -1.34 -9.11 -16.37
N GLU A 3 -1.71 -9.49 -15.15
CA GLU A 3 -1.78 -8.53 -14.04
C GLU A 3 -0.38 -7.95 -13.82
N GLU A 4 -0.25 -6.63 -13.93
CA GLU A 4 1.01 -5.94 -13.66
C GLU A 4 1.33 -6.09 -12.16
N SER A 5 2.46 -6.72 -11.85
CA SER A 5 2.92 -6.90 -10.47
C SER A 5 3.19 -5.55 -9.80
N LEU A 6 2.95 -5.45 -8.50
CA LEU A 6 3.24 -4.24 -7.73
C LEU A 6 4.73 -3.84 -7.87
N PRO A 7 5.06 -2.55 -8.10
CA PRO A 7 6.43 -2.06 -8.24
C PRO A 7 7.09 -1.91 -6.86
N VAL A 8 7.20 -3.02 -6.16
CA VAL A 8 7.92 -3.17 -4.90
C VAL A 8 9.35 -3.65 -5.17
N SER A 9 10.24 -3.48 -4.20
CA SER A 9 11.60 -4.02 -4.31
C SER A 9 11.57 -5.54 -4.37
N GLU A 10 12.34 -6.14 -5.27
CA GLU A 10 12.52 -7.61 -5.39
C GLU A 10 13.04 -8.28 -4.11
N LYS A 11 13.65 -7.51 -3.20
CA LYS A 11 14.08 -8.00 -1.88
C LYS A 11 12.92 -8.29 -0.93
N LEU A 12 11.72 -7.84 -1.26
CA LEU A 12 10.49 -8.05 -0.49
C LEU A 12 9.64 -9.10 -1.20
N LYS A 13 9.08 -10.03 -0.43
CA LYS A 13 8.14 -11.01 -0.97
C LYS A 13 6.71 -10.50 -0.78
N VAL A 14 6.00 -10.22 -1.86
CA VAL A 14 4.56 -9.94 -1.80
C VAL A 14 3.83 -11.26 -1.62
N LEU A 15 3.09 -11.38 -0.52
CA LEU A 15 2.28 -12.56 -0.21
C LEU A 15 0.86 -12.42 -0.78
N ASP A 16 0.31 -11.21 -0.71
CA ASP A 16 -1.00 -10.87 -1.26
C ASP A 16 -1.10 -9.35 -1.46
N SER A 17 -2.02 -8.89 -2.31
CA SER A 17 -2.23 -7.46 -2.53
C SER A 17 -3.59 -7.09 -3.10
N VAL A 18 -4.01 -5.87 -2.79
CA VAL A 18 -5.21 -5.24 -3.35
C VAL A 18 -4.83 -3.86 -3.89
N THR A 19 -5.07 -3.62 -5.18
CA THR A 19 -4.98 -2.27 -5.75
C THR A 19 -6.20 -1.47 -5.33
N ILE A 20 -5.97 -0.30 -4.73
CA ILE A 20 -7.05 0.62 -4.32
C ILE A 20 -7.44 1.53 -5.48
N TYR A 21 -6.42 2.07 -6.17
CA TYR A 21 -6.63 3.02 -7.26
C TYR A 21 -5.45 2.97 -8.22
N LYS A 22 -5.72 3.00 -9.53
CA LYS A 22 -4.67 3.03 -10.55
C LYS A 22 -5.11 3.83 -11.77
N THR A 23 -4.23 4.71 -12.23
CA THR A 23 -4.33 5.48 -13.47
C THR A 23 -3.01 5.39 -14.23
N GLU A 24 -2.89 6.09 -15.35
CA GLU A 24 -1.63 6.20 -16.08
C GLU A 24 -0.52 6.92 -15.30
N LYS A 25 -0.86 7.75 -14.31
CA LYS A 25 0.12 8.57 -13.56
C LYS A 25 0.25 8.17 -12.10
N TRP A 26 -0.74 7.49 -11.53
CA TRP A 26 -0.84 7.25 -10.10
C TRP A 26 -1.28 5.82 -9.81
N TRP A 27 -0.69 5.18 -8.81
CA TRP A 27 -1.09 3.85 -8.36
C TRP A 27 -1.00 3.79 -6.84
N SER A 28 -2.06 3.34 -6.17
CA SER A 28 -2.03 2.96 -4.77
C SER A 28 -2.51 1.52 -4.57
N ALA A 29 -1.85 0.81 -3.66
CA ALA A 29 -2.19 -0.57 -3.32
C ALA A 29 -1.83 -0.87 -1.86
N VAL A 30 -2.57 -1.78 -1.26
CA VAL A 30 -2.21 -2.42 0.01
C VAL A 30 -1.61 -3.78 -0.30
N ALA A 31 -0.47 -4.09 0.29
CA ALA A 31 0.22 -5.35 0.09
C ALA A 31 0.56 -5.99 1.44
N LEU A 32 0.21 -7.26 1.61
CA LEU A 32 0.79 -8.10 2.64
C LEU A 32 2.16 -8.57 2.14
N ILE A 33 3.22 -8.16 2.83
CA ILE A 33 4.59 -8.48 2.44
C ILE A 33 5.33 -9.22 3.55
N ASP A 34 6.21 -10.11 3.16
CA ASP A 34 7.27 -10.64 4.01
C ASP A 34 8.56 -9.85 3.75
N SER A 35 9.07 -9.23 4.81
CA SER A 35 10.30 -8.45 4.80
C SER A 35 11.30 -9.11 5.74
N PHE A 36 12.20 -9.91 5.18
CA PHE A 36 13.25 -10.62 5.92
C PHE A 36 12.72 -11.48 7.07
N GLY A 37 11.64 -12.25 6.83
CA GLY A 37 11.02 -13.15 7.79
C GLY A 37 9.94 -12.51 8.66
N ARG A 38 9.60 -11.23 8.41
CA ARG A 38 8.56 -10.51 9.15
C ARG A 38 7.42 -10.12 8.23
N LYS A 39 6.22 -10.59 8.55
CA LYS A 39 4.99 -10.19 7.87
C LYS A 39 4.57 -8.79 8.29
N GLN A 40 4.22 -7.97 7.33
CA GLN A 40 3.72 -6.60 7.54
C GLN A 40 2.78 -6.21 6.42
N ILE A 41 1.86 -5.29 6.70
CA ILE A 41 0.94 -4.74 5.70
C ILE A 41 1.48 -3.37 5.30
N SER A 42 1.72 -3.16 4.00
CA SER A 42 2.18 -1.88 3.48
C SER A 42 1.15 -1.26 2.55
N LEU A 43 0.72 -0.05 2.86
CA LEU A 43 0.06 0.84 1.91
C LEU A 43 1.14 1.54 1.09
N TYR A 44 1.09 1.37 -0.22
CA TYR A 44 1.99 2.00 -1.16
C TYR A 44 1.26 3.02 -2.02
N VAL A 45 2.00 4.05 -2.40
CA VAL A 45 1.62 5.00 -3.43
C VAL A 45 2.80 5.19 -4.38
N TRP A 46 2.56 5.05 -5.67
CA TRP A 46 3.52 5.28 -6.74
C TRP A 46 3.03 6.35 -7.70
N ILE A 47 4.00 7.08 -8.27
CA ILE A 47 3.79 8.03 -9.35
C ILE A 47 4.58 7.54 -10.56
N LYS A 48 3.98 7.58 -11.74
CA LYS A 48 4.67 7.26 -12.99
C LYS A 48 5.60 8.41 -13.38
N ARG A 49 6.87 8.10 -13.64
CA ARG A 49 7.90 9.04 -14.10
C ARG A 49 8.53 8.46 -15.36
N GLY A 50 8.15 9.00 -16.52
CA GLY A 50 8.43 8.36 -17.81
C GLY A 50 7.75 6.99 -17.87
N ASP A 51 8.52 5.95 -18.16
CA ASP A 51 8.01 4.58 -18.28
C ASP A 51 8.11 3.77 -16.99
N ARG A 52 8.49 4.39 -15.86
CA ARG A 52 8.72 3.68 -14.59
C ARG A 52 7.85 4.20 -13.46
N TRP A 53 7.34 3.28 -12.65
CA TRP A 53 6.72 3.61 -11.37
C TRP A 53 7.79 3.95 -10.34
N LYS A 54 7.67 5.12 -9.71
CA LYS A 54 8.51 5.53 -8.57
C LYS A 54 7.66 5.60 -7.32
N ARG A 55 8.12 4.97 -6.24
CA ARG A 55 7.45 5.00 -4.94
C ARG A 55 7.41 6.44 -4.43
N ASN A 56 6.21 6.97 -4.26
CA ASN A 56 5.95 8.29 -3.70
C ASN A 56 5.81 8.19 -2.18
N GLN A 57 4.98 7.26 -1.71
CA GLN A 57 4.76 7.04 -0.27
C GLN A 57 4.70 5.55 0.05
N LYS A 58 5.05 5.23 1.29
CA LYS A 58 4.88 3.90 1.90
C LYS A 58 4.54 4.10 3.37
N PHE A 59 3.42 3.53 3.79
CA PHE A 59 3.06 3.40 5.19
C PHE A 59 2.98 1.91 5.53
N THR A 60 3.56 1.48 6.65
CA THR A 60 3.66 0.05 7.00
C THR A 60 3.15 -0.19 8.40
N ILE A 61 2.32 -1.21 8.52
CA ILE A 61 1.73 -1.68 9.77
C ILE A 61 2.35 -3.02 10.09
N HIS A 62 2.99 -3.12 11.25
CA HIS A 62 3.78 -4.27 11.66
C HIS A 62 3.00 -5.24 12.53
N ASN A 63 1.97 -4.76 13.22
CA ASN A 63 1.19 -5.59 14.15
C ASN A 63 -0.26 -5.10 14.29
N ARG A 64 -1.07 -5.91 15.00
CA ARG A 64 -2.51 -5.66 15.18
C ARG A 64 -2.82 -4.45 16.06
N ASP A 65 -1.98 -4.11 17.04
CA ASP A 65 -2.22 -2.95 17.91
C ASP A 65 -1.95 -1.63 17.16
N GLU A 66 -0.90 -1.59 16.35
CA GLU A 66 -0.63 -0.48 15.44
C GLU A 66 -1.80 -0.28 14.46
N TRP A 67 -2.30 -1.37 13.85
CA TRP A 67 -3.49 -1.29 13.00
C TRP A 67 -4.69 -0.72 13.73
N ARG A 68 -4.96 -1.20 14.95
CA ARG A 68 -6.11 -0.76 15.75
C ARG A 68 -6.07 0.75 15.98
N LYS A 69 -4.91 1.29 16.38
CA LYS A 69 -4.72 2.73 16.60
C LYS A 69 -4.89 3.54 15.32
N VAL A 70 -4.34 3.07 14.20
CA VAL A 70 -4.50 3.71 12.89
C VAL A 70 -5.96 3.73 12.48
N LYS A 71 -6.65 2.60 12.58
CA LYS A 71 -8.08 2.48 12.27
C LYS A 71 -8.91 3.44 13.13
N GLU A 72 -8.75 3.39 14.44
CA GLU A 72 -9.46 4.29 15.37
C GLU A 72 -9.19 5.77 15.07
N GLY A 73 -7.96 6.13 14.70
CA GLY A 73 -7.61 7.49 14.29
C GLY A 73 -8.32 7.93 13.00
N ILE A 74 -8.38 7.06 11.99
CA ILE A 74 -9.07 7.31 10.72
C ILE A 74 -10.58 7.45 10.97
N GLU A 75 -11.19 6.49 11.66
CA GLU A 75 -12.64 6.42 11.91
C GLU A 75 -13.17 7.68 12.61
N LYS A 76 -12.37 8.31 13.49
CA LYS A 76 -12.72 9.59 14.14
C LYS A 76 -13.00 10.73 13.17
N PHE A 77 -12.40 10.70 11.98
CA PHE A 77 -12.55 11.75 10.97
C PHE A 77 -13.43 11.35 9.80
N ILE A 78 -13.75 10.06 9.63
CA ILE A 78 -14.56 9.57 8.49
C ILE A 78 -15.90 10.28 8.40
N SER A 79 -16.58 10.55 9.52
CA SER A 79 -17.87 11.24 9.53
C SER A 79 -17.83 12.69 9.02
N ASN A 80 -16.64 13.28 8.89
CA ASN A 80 -16.46 14.65 8.38
C ASN A 80 -16.16 14.69 6.87
N LEU A 81 -16.09 13.55 6.19
CA LEU A 81 -15.89 13.47 4.75
C LEU A 81 -17.26 13.43 4.06
N GLU A 82 -17.46 14.28 3.05
CA GLU A 82 -18.70 14.33 2.26
C GLU A 82 -18.79 13.17 1.25
N TYR A 83 -20.03 12.80 0.86
CA TYR A 83 -20.34 11.68 -0.05
C TYR A 83 -20.16 12.03 -1.53
#